data_AF-A0A7C1BUD3-F1
#
_entry.id   AF-A0A7C1BUD3-F1
#
_cell.length_a   1.000
_cell.length_b   1.000
_cell.length_c   1.000
_cell.angle_alpha   90.00
_cell.angle_beta   90.00
_cell.angle_gamma   90.00
#
_symmetry.space_group_name_H-M   'P 1'
#
loop_
_entity.id
_entity.type
_entity.pdbx_description
1 polymer ?
#
loop_
_entity_poly.entity_id
_entity_poly.type
_entity_poly.pdbx_seq_one_letter_code
_entity_poly.pdbx_strand_id
1 'polypeptide(L)' 'MDTVIQISYFIAAMLFIFGLKRMSSPVTARDGIVWAGVGMLVATLITFFY' A
#
# COMPACT_ATOMS: atom_id res chain seq x y z
N MET A 1 -3.01 20.47 -4.37
CA MET A 1 -2.35 19.40 -3.58
C MET A 1 -3.22 18.14 -3.56
N ASP A 2 -4.53 18.28 -3.74
CA ASP A 2 -5.51 17.18 -3.76
C ASP A 2 -5.21 16.07 -4.78
N THR A 3 -4.80 16.41 -6.00
CA THR A 3 -4.50 15.41 -7.03
C THR A 3 -3.37 14.46 -6.62
N VAL A 4 -2.32 14.98 -5.96
CA VAL A 4 -1.19 14.15 -5.49
C VAL A 4 -1.62 13.25 -4.34
N ILE A 5 -2.46 13.75 -3.43
CA ILE A 5 -3.03 12.97 -2.32
C ILE A 5 -3.91 11.83 -2.87
N GLN A 6 -4.79 12.13 -3.83
CA GLN A 6 -5.67 11.15 -4.46
C GLN A 6 -4.88 10.06 -5.21
N ILE A 7 -3.85 10.45 -5.98
CA ILE A 7 -2.97 9.48 -6.65
C ILE A 7 -2.24 8.61 -5.63
N SER A 8 -1.75 9.19 -4.53
CA SER A 8 -1.06 8.43 -3.48
C SER A 8 -1.98 7.43 -2.79
N TYR A 9 -3.23 7.80 -2.50
CA TYR A 9 -4.23 6.87 -1.95
C TYR A 9 -4.60 5.77 -2.95
N PHE A 10 -4.70 6.09 -4.24
CA PHE A 10 -4.91 5.08 -5.28
C PHE A 10 -3.75 4.07 -5.33
N ILE A 11 -2.50 4.55 -5.29
CA ILE A 11 -1.31 3.67 -5.24
C ILE A 11 -1.31 2.83 -3.96
N ALA A 12 -1.57 3.42 -2.79
CA ALA A 12 -1.65 2.70 -1.53
C ALA A 12 -2.71 1.58 -1.58
N ALA A 13 -3.90 1.86 -2.12
CA ALA A 13 -4.96 0.87 -2.30
C ALA A 13 -4.50 -0.30 -3.18
N MET A 14 -3.83 -0.03 -4.31
CA MET A 14 -3.26 -1.09 -5.17
C MET A 14 -2.24 -1.95 -4.42
N LEU A 15 -1.36 -1.34 -3.62
CA LEU A 15 -0.35 -2.05 -2.82
C LEU A 15 -1.00 -2.95 -1.76
N PHE A 16 -2.06 -2.48 -1.09
CA PHE A 16 -2.80 -3.29 -0.13
C PHE A 16 -3.51 -4.49 -0.77
N ILE A 17 -4.19 -4.27 -1.90
CA ILE A 17 -4.88 -5.35 -2.63
C ILE A 17 -3.86 -6.40 -3.07
N PHE A 18 -2.74 -5.97 -3.64
CA PHE A 18 -1.67 -6.88 -4.06
C PHE A 18 -1.03 -7.62 -2.88
N GLY A 19 -0.74 -6.91 -1.78
CA GLY A 19 -0.22 -7.50 -0.56
C GLY A 19 -1.14 -8.57 0.02
N LEU A 20 -2.44 -8.27 0.15
CA LEU A 20 -3.47 -9.22 0.62
C LEU A 20 -3.55 -10.45 -0.28
N LYS A 21 -3.55 -10.27 -1.60
CA LYS A 21 -3.56 -11.39 -2.56
C LYS A 21 -2.35 -12.30 -2.39
N ARG A 22 -1.17 -11.75 -2.13
CA ARG A 22 0.06 -12.53 -1.90
C ARG A 22 0.07 -13.22 -0.53
N MET A 23 -0.65 -12.68 0.46
CA MET A 23 -0.84 -13.33 1.76
C MET A 23 -1.80 -14.53 1.72
N SER A 24 -2.53 -14.75 0.63
CA SER A 24 -3.42 -15.91 0.47
C SER A 24 -2.69 -17.24 0.21
N SER A 25 -1.37 -17.23 -0.02
CA SER A 25 -0.55 -18.44 -0.16
C SER A 25 0.64 -18.42 0.82
N PRO A 26 0.96 -19.53 1.50
CA PRO A 26 2.11 -19.62 2.39
C PRO A 26 3.44 -19.26 1.71
N VAL A 27 3.57 -19.60 0.42
CA VAL A 27 4.80 -19.39 -0.36
C VAL A 27 5.10 -17.89 -0.55
N THR A 28 4.06 -17.06 -0.71
CA THR A 28 4.20 -15.63 -0.98
C THR A 28 3.82 -14.73 0.19
N ALA A 29 3.44 -15.30 1.34
CA ALA A 29 2.89 -14.55 2.47
C ALA A 29 3.86 -13.52 3.05
N ARG A 30 5.14 -13.89 3.23
CA ARG A 30 6.18 -12.98 3.73
C ARG A 30 6.35 -11.77 2.84
N ASP A 31 6.34 -11.97 1.52
CA ASP A 31 6.44 -10.83 0.62
C ASP A 31 5.15 -10.02 0.61
N GLY A 32 3.98 -10.66 0.74
CA GLY A 32 2.69 -9.99 0.77
C GLY A 32 2.59 -8.96 1.88
N ILE A 33 3.08 -9.29 3.09
CA ILE A 33 3.11 -8.32 4.20
C ILE A 33 4.12 -7.18 3.94
N VAL A 34 5.23 -7.44 3.24
CA VAL A 34 6.17 -6.37 2.85
C VAL A 34 5.51 -5.38 1.89
N TRP A 35 4.76 -5.87 0.89
CA TRP A 35 4.01 -5.01 -0.04
C TRP A 35 2.93 -4.18 0.67
N ALA A 36 2.21 -4.78 1.62
CA ALA A 36 1.27 -4.04 2.46
C ALA A 36 1.97 -2.99 3.34
N GLY A 37 3.15 -3.30 3.88
CA GLY A 37 3.97 -2.36 4.66
C GLY A 37 4.44 -1.15 3.83
N VAL A 38 4.82 -1.36 2.57
CA VAL A 38 5.13 -0.26 1.62
C VAL A 38 3.89 0.60 1.38
N GLY A 39 2.72 -0.02 1.21
CA GLY A 39 1.43 0.69 1.11
C GLY A 39 1.15 1.58 2.32
N MET A 40 1.40 1.08 3.53
CA MET A 40 1.28 1.87 4.76
C MET A 40 2.25 3.05 4.79
N LEU A 41 3.51 2.84 4.39
CA LEU A 41 4.52 3.91 4.34
C LEU A 41 4.07 5.05 3.41
N VAL A 42 3.57 4.72 2.21
CA VAL A 42 3.06 5.72 1.25
C VAL A 42 1.88 6.48 1.84
N ALA A 43 0.91 5.78 2.42
CA ALA A 43 -0.28 6.39 3.00
C ALA A 43 0.07 7.33 4.18
N THR A 44 0.95 6.90 5.09
CA THR A 44 1.35 7.72 6.23
C THR A 44 2.16 8.94 5.80
N LEU A 45 3.10 8.79 4.85
CA LEU A 45 3.91 9.91 4.38
C LEU A 45 3.06 10.97 3.68
N ILE A 46 2.08 10.58 2.86
CA ILE A 46 1.24 11.57 2.16
C ILE A 46 0.30 12.31 3.10
N THR A 47 -0.12 11.71 4.23
CA THR A 47 -0.95 12.37 5.24
C THR A 47 -0.26 13.58 5.90
N PHE A 48 1.08 13.68 5.89
CA PHE A 48 1.77 14.90 6.36
C PHE A 48 1.61 16.10 5.42
N PHE A 49 1.11 15.90 4.20
CA PHE A 49 0.90 16.93 3.19
C PHE A 49 -0.59 17.24 2.94
N TYR A 50 -1.47 16.71 3.80
CA TYR A 50 -2.91 16.99 3.85
C TYR A 50 -3.18 18.30 4.60
#